data_AF-A0A662V6C2-F1
#
_entry.id   AF-A0A662V6C2-F1
#
_cell.length_a   1.000
_cell.length_b   1.000
_cell.length_c   1.000
_cell.angle_alpha   90.00
_cell.angle_beta   90.00
_cell.angle_gamma   90.00
#
_symmetry.space_group_name_H-M   'P 1'
#
loop_
_entity.id
_entity.type
_entity.pdbx_description
1 polymer ?
#
loop_
_entity_poly.entity_id
_entity_poly.type
_entity_poly.pdbx_seq_one_letter_code
_entity_poly.pdbx_strand_id
1 'polypeptide(L)' 'GLTAMSRTTGFPLSIITHMTLENMIKSNGLIPPEVIGLNENLYNYFIKELSRRDIVIKELHPRFQ' A
#
# COMPACT_ATOMS: atom_id res chain seq x y z
N GLY A 1 20.85 -4.06 8.55
CA GLY A 1 19.68 -3.50 7.84
C GLY A 1 18.59 -4.55 7.74
N LEU A 2 17.36 -4.16 7.41
CA LEU A 2 16.25 -5.10 7.16
C LEU A 2 16.43 -5.77 5.79
N THR A 3 16.01 -7.04 5.67
CA THR A 3 16.00 -7.73 4.36
C THR A 3 14.96 -7.14 3.43
N ALA A 4 15.10 -7.37 2.12
CA ALA A 4 14.11 -6.93 1.14
C ALA A 4 12.70 -7.45 1.48
N MET A 5 12.58 -8.76 1.77
CA MET A 5 11.31 -9.39 2.12
C MET A 5 10.69 -8.78 3.40
N SER A 6 11.48 -8.57 4.45
CA SER A 6 10.97 -7.95 5.68
C SER A 6 10.46 -6.54 5.44
N ARG A 7 11.12 -5.75 4.58
CA ARG A 7 10.66 -4.40 4.21
C ARG A 7 9.36 -4.45 3.40
N THR A 8 9.29 -5.32 2.39
CA THR A 8 8.10 -5.45 1.52
C THR A 8 6.92 -6.14 2.17
N THR A 9 7.07 -6.70 3.37
CA THR A 9 5.96 -7.26 4.16
C THR A 9 5.60 -6.36 5.34
N GLY A 10 6.59 -5.97 6.14
CA GLY A 10 6.37 -5.23 7.39
C GLY A 10 5.88 -3.80 7.17
N PHE A 11 6.40 -3.09 6.17
CA PHE A 11 5.96 -1.72 5.90
C PHE A 11 4.53 -1.65 5.35
N PRO A 12 4.12 -2.46 4.36
CA PRO A 12 2.71 -2.57 3.99
C PRO A 12 1.78 -2.83 5.17
N LEU A 13 2.10 -3.83 6.02
CA LEU A 13 1.32 -4.14 7.21
C LEU A 13 1.16 -2.91 8.12
N SER A 14 2.27 -2.26 8.47
CA SER A 14 2.28 -1.08 9.33
C SER A 14 1.47 0.08 8.75
N ILE A 15 1.56 0.32 7.44
CA ILE A 15 0.81 1.38 6.75
C ILE A 15 -0.69 1.09 6.81
N ILE A 16 -1.11 -0.14 6.50
CA ILE A 16 -2.53 -0.54 6.59
C ILE A 16 -3.03 -0.43 8.03
N THR A 17 -2.26 -0.87 9.03
CA THR A 17 -2.62 -0.70 10.44
C THR A 17 -2.87 0.77 10.78
N HIS A 18 -2.01 1.68 10.33
CA HIS A 18 -2.20 3.12 10.54
C HIS A 18 -3.46 3.65 9.83
N MET A 19 -3.70 3.25 8.57
CA MET A 19 -4.91 3.64 7.84
C MET A 19 -6.19 3.18 8.53
N THR A 20 -6.17 1.99 9.15
CA THR A 20 -7.28 1.47 9.96
C THR A 20 -7.49 2.31 11.21
N LEU A 21 -6.43 2.65 11.95
CA LEU A 21 -6.50 3.47 13.17
C LEU A 21 -7.06 4.87 12.88
N GLU A 22 -6.68 5.47 11.75
CA GLU A 22 -7.16 6.78 11.30
C GLU A 22 -8.57 6.74 10.67
N ASN A 23 -9.28 5.60 10.77
CA ASN A 23 -10.62 5.40 10.19
C ASN A 23 -10.70 5.73 8.68
N MET A 24 -9.59 5.55 7.94
CA MET A 24 -9.57 5.75 6.48
C MET A 24 -10.31 4.62 5.76
N ILE A 25 -10.25 3.41 6.31
CA ILE A 25 -10.94 2.22 5.79
C ILE A 25 -12.30 2.12 6.51
N LYS A 26 -13.37 2.50 5.80
CA LYS A 26 -14.73 2.64 6.37
C LYS A 26 -15.60 1.37 6.31
N SER A 27 -15.13 0.32 5.68
CA SER A 27 -15.84 -0.96 5.62
C SER A 27 -15.65 -1.72 6.94
N ASN A 28 -16.65 -2.52 7.31
CA ASN A 28 -16.62 -3.40 8.47
C ASN A 28 -16.50 -4.86 8.03
N GLY A 29 -15.86 -5.70 8.84
CA GLY A 29 -15.71 -7.12 8.58
C GLY A 29 -14.37 -7.50 7.93
N LEU A 30 -14.37 -8.58 7.13
CA LEU A 30 -13.18 -9.05 6.42
C LEU A 30 -13.00 -8.25 5.13
N ILE A 31 -11.90 -7.51 5.05
CA ILE A 31 -11.61 -6.60 3.93
C ILE A 31 -10.35 -7.11 3.23
N PRO A 32 -10.47 -7.64 2.01
CA PRO A 32 -9.31 -8.09 1.27
C PRO A 32 -8.55 -6.88 0.69
N PRO A 33 -7.21 -6.94 0.54
CA PRO A 33 -6.39 -5.79 0.16
C PRO A 33 -6.74 -5.21 -1.22
N GLU A 34 -7.32 -6.00 -2.12
CA GLU A 34 -7.78 -5.57 -3.43
C GLU A 34 -8.88 -4.50 -3.32
N VAL A 35 -9.73 -4.57 -2.30
CA VAL A 35 -10.78 -3.55 -2.05
C VAL A 35 -10.16 -2.21 -1.68
N ILE A 36 -9.05 -2.23 -0.95
CA ILE A 36 -8.29 -1.02 -0.61
C ILE A 36 -7.60 -0.47 -1.86
N GLY A 37 -7.02 -1.35 -2.69
CA GLY A 37 -6.36 -0.97 -3.94
C GLY A 37 -7.30 -0.42 -5.01
N LEU A 38 -8.57 -0.82 -5.04
CA LEU A 38 -9.59 -0.28 -5.95
C LEU A 38 -10.02 1.14 -5.59
N ASN A 39 -9.81 1.57 -4.34
CA ASN A 39 -10.07 2.94 -3.94
C ASN A 39 -8.86 3.82 -4.22
N GLU A 40 -8.95 4.67 -5.24
CA GLU A 40 -7.84 5.49 -5.71
C GLU A 40 -7.20 6.36 -4.60
N ASN A 41 -7.99 6.90 -3.67
CA ASN A 41 -7.48 7.72 -2.57
C ASN A 41 -6.66 6.88 -1.57
N LEU A 42 -7.15 5.71 -1.20
CA LEU A 42 -6.44 4.79 -0.30
C LEU A 42 -5.19 4.22 -0.97
N TYR A 43 -5.30 3.86 -2.24
CA TYR A 43 -4.18 3.40 -3.06
C TYR A 43 -3.08 4.46 -3.15
N ASN A 44 -3.42 5.70 -3.53
CA ASN A 44 -2.44 6.78 -3.66
C ASN A 44 -1.74 7.10 -2.34
N TYR A 45 -2.48 7.10 -1.23
CA TYR A 45 -1.90 7.25 0.10
C TYR A 45 -0.91 6.12 0.42
N PHE A 46 -1.32 4.87 0.18
CA PHE A 46 -0.52 3.69 0.44
C PHE A 46 0.79 3.68 -0.38
N ILE A 47 0.73 3.95 -1.69
CA ILE A 47 1.90 4.03 -2.57
C ILE A 47 2.84 5.17 -2.14
N LYS A 48 2.28 6.33 -1.76
CA LYS A 48 3.08 7.44 -1.24
C LYS A 48 3.84 7.04 0.03
N GLU A 49 3.20 6.37 0.97
CA GLU A 49 3.84 5.91 2.20
C GLU A 49 4.91 4.83 1.96
N LEU A 50 4.73 3.96 0.97
CA LEU A 50 5.78 3.03 0.54
C LEU A 50 6.97 3.76 -0.07
N SER A 51 6.73 4.75 -0.93
CA SER A 51 7.78 5.54 -1.56
C SER A 51 8.63 6.30 -0.53
N ARG A 52 8.01 6.84 0.53
CA ARG A 52 8.73 7.48 1.66
C ARG A 52 9.67 6.54 2.43
N ARG A 53 9.50 5.23 2.27
CA ARG A 53 10.31 4.17 2.89
C ARG A 53 11.23 3.49 1.89
N ASP A 54 11.49 4.12 0.75
CA ASP A 54 12.32 3.63 -0.35
C ASP A 54 11.81 2.29 -0.94
N ILE A 55 10.48 2.13 -1.03
CA ILE A 55 9.83 1.06 -1.80
C ILE A 55 9.07 1.73 -2.94
N VAL A 56 9.66 1.70 -4.14
CA VAL A 56 9.12 2.38 -5.32
C VAL A 56 8.51 1.36 -6.26
N ILE A 57 7.23 1.53 -6.58
CA ILE A 57 6.50 0.73 -7.55
C ILE A 57 6.47 1.53 -8.87
N LYS A 58 6.85 0.89 -9.97
CA LYS A 58 6.82 1.48 -11.30
C LYS A 58 5.88 0.66 -12.18
N GLU A 59 4.95 1.34 -12.83
CA GLU A 59 4.15 0.75 -13.89
C GLU A 59 4.93 0.85 -15.20
N LEU A 60 5.08 -0.28 -15.89
CA LEU A 60 5.68 -0.34 -17.23
C LEU A 60 4.59 -0.82 -18.17
N HIS A 61 4.02 0.08 -18.98
CA HIS A 61 3.06 -0.30 -20.00
C HIS A 61 3.79 -0.69 -21.30
N PRO A 62 3.73 -1.95 -21.77
CA PRO A 62 4.53 -2.41 -22.91
C PRO A 62 4.04 -1.93 -24.29
N ARG A 63 3.10 -0.98 -24.38
CA ARG A 63 2.50 -0.55 -25.67
C ARG A 63 3.00 0.79 -26.24
N PHE A 64 4.05 1.38 -25.68
CA PHE A 64 4.68 2.60 -26.24
C PHE A 64 6.21 2.58 -26.09
N GLN A 65 6.85 1.53 -26.62
CA GLN A 65 8.29 1.52 -26.88
C GLN A 65 8.54 1.24 -28.35
#